data_AF-A0A535W986-F1
#
_entry.id   AF-A0A535W986-F1
#
_cell.length_a   1.000
_cell.length_b   1.000
_cell.length_c   1.000
_cell.angle_alpha   90.00
_cell.angle_beta   90.00
_cell.angle_gamma   90.00
#
_symmetry.space_group_name_H-M   'P 1'
#
loop_
_entity.id
_entity.type
_entity.pdbx_description
1 polymer ?
#
loop_
_entity_poly.entity_id
_entity_poly.type
_entity_poly.pdbx_seq_one_letter_code
_entity_poly.pdbx_strand_id
1 'polypeptide(L)' 'MKVTCRPAVLGQALQVVSRAISSRTTLPILNNILIETTAEGLALTATNLEIGIRKLVPAEVAAE' A
#
# COMPACT_ATOMS: atom_id res chain seq x y z
N MET A 1 4.17 -9.77 -10.96
CA MET A 1 3.35 -9.80 -9.72
C MET A 1 1.89 -9.85 -10.13
N LYS A 2 1.16 -10.90 -9.73
CA LYS A 2 -0.27 -11.05 -9.97
C LYS A 2 -0.98 -11.30 -8.65
N VAL A 3 -1.96 -10.45 -8.31
CA VAL A 3 -2.63 -10.45 -7.00
C VAL A 3 -4.13 -10.32 -7.19
N THR A 4 -4.89 -11.13 -6.46
CA THR A 4 -6.36 -11.08 -6.43
C THR A 4 -6.83 -10.80 -5.00
N CYS A 5 -7.69 -9.79 -4.81
CA CYS A 5 -8.24 -9.46 -3.50
C CYS A 5 -9.63 -8.84 -3.59
N ARG A 6 -10.32 -8.73 -2.46
CA ARG A 6 -11.65 -8.12 -2.40
C ARG A 6 -11.55 -6.59 -2.58
N PRO A 7 -12.26 -5.98 -3.55
CA PRO A 7 -12.15 -4.55 -3.84
C PRO A 7 -12.43 -3.64 -2.64
N ALA A 8 -13.44 -3.98 -1.82
CA ALA A 8 -13.78 -3.19 -0.63
C ALA A 8 -12.64 -3.15 0.41
N VAL A 9 -11.94 -4.27 0.59
CA VAL A 9 -10.82 -4.36 1.55
C VAL A 9 -9.61 -3.60 1.03
N LEU A 10 -9.30 -3.74 -0.27
CA LEU A 10 -8.21 -2.99 -0.91
C LEU A 10 -8.48 -1.49 -0.86
N GLY A 11 -9.69 -1.06 -1.20
CA GLY A 11 -10.08 0.35 -1.17
C GLY A 11 -9.95 0.96 0.22
N GLN A 12 -10.42 0.27 1.26
CA GLN A 12 -10.25 0.73 2.64
C GLN A 12 -8.77 0.83 3.03
N ALA A 13 -7.95 -0.17 2.67
CA ALA A 13 -6.53 -0.15 2.98
C ALA A 13 -5.79 0.98 2.27
N LEU A 14 -6.09 1.24 0.99
CA LEU A 14 -5.57 2.37 0.23
C LEU A 14 -5.92 3.71 0.89
N GLN A 15 -7.18 3.91 1.27
CA GLN A 15 -7.61 5.13 1.98
C GLN A 15 -6.86 5.35 3.30
N VAL A 16 -6.49 4.27 4.00
CA VAL A 16 -5.72 4.36 5.25
C VAL A 16 -4.27 4.74 4.97
N VAL A 17 -3.58 4.05 4.04
CA VAL A 17 -2.15 4.34 3.78
C VAL A 17 -1.96 5.69 3.09
N SER A 18 -2.92 6.16 2.28
CA SER A 18 -2.86 7.48 1.65
C SER A 18 -2.79 8.64 2.65
N ARG A 19 -3.18 8.44 3.92
CA ARG A 19 -3.03 9.46 4.98
C ARG A 19 -1.58 9.77 5.33
N ALA A 20 -0.65 8.88 5.01
CA ALA A 20 0.78 9.11 5.19
C ALA A 20 1.41 9.92 4.04
N ILE A 21 0.67 10.16 2.95
CA ILE A 21 1.17 10.90 1.78
C ILE A 21 0.91 12.39 1.99
N SER A 22 1.96 13.20 1.85
CA SER A 22 1.84 14.66 1.84
C SER A 22 1.56 15.17 0.44
N SER A 23 0.61 16.10 0.29
CA SER A 23 0.33 16.79 -0.98
C SER A 23 1.42 17.79 -1.39
N ARG A 24 2.34 18.13 -0.48
CA ARG A 24 3.47 19.02 -0.71
C ARG A 24 4.76 18.29 -0.40
N THR A 25 5.30 17.59 -1.39
CA THR A 25 6.63 16.98 -1.36
C THR A 25 7.41 17.35 -2.61
N THR A 26 8.71 17.63 -2.47
CA THR A 26 9.62 17.82 -3.61
C THR A 26 10.18 16.49 -4.13
N LEU A 27 9.93 15.39 -3.41
CA LEU A 27 10.37 14.04 -3.76
C LEU A 27 9.19 13.26 -4.35
N PRO A 28 9.11 13.08 -5.69
CA PRO A 28 7.95 12.45 -6.33
C PRO A 28 7.68 11.01 -5.86
N ILE A 29 8.72 10.28 -5.45
CA ILE A 29 8.60 8.92 -4.94
C ILE A 29 7.71 8.82 -3.68
N LEU A 30 7.63 9.89 -2.89
CA LEU A 30 6.80 9.93 -1.67
C LEU A 30 5.30 10.10 -1.98
N ASN A 31 4.91 10.34 -3.24
CA ASN A 31 3.51 10.30 -3.67
C ASN A 31 3.02 8.87 -3.96
N ASN A 32 3.91 7.88 -3.88
CA ASN A 32 3.59 6.51 -4.22
C ASN A 32 3.28 5.68 -2.97
N ILE A 33 2.56 4.58 -3.20
CA ILE A 33 2.35 3.51 -2.23
C ILE A 33 3.24 2.35 -2.65
N LEU A 34 4.09 1.87 -1.75
CA LEU A 34 4.81 0.62 -1.92
C LEU A 34 3.84 -0.55 -1.79
N ILE A 35 3.82 -1.41 -2.81
CA ILE A 35 2.99 -2.60 -2.88
C ILE A 35 3.92 -3.82 -2.88
N GLU A 36 3.79 -4.67 -1.86
CA GLU A 36 4.63 -5.84 -1.68
C GLU A 36 3.78 -7.07 -1.42
N THR A 37 4.10 -8.18 -2.08
CA THR A 37 3.51 -9.47 -1.76
C THR A 37 4.23 -10.11 -0.59
N THR A 38 3.48 -10.65 0.36
CA THR A 38 3.98 -11.39 1.52
C THR A 38 3.31 -12.76 1.58
N ALA A 39 3.77 -13.63 2.49
CA ALA A 39 3.14 -14.92 2.74
C ALA A 39 1.67 -14.79 3.22
N GLU A 40 1.29 -13.63 3.75
CA GLU A 40 -0.03 -13.38 4.34
C GLU A 40 -0.95 -12.55 3.42
N GLY A 41 -0.46 -12.13 2.24
CA GLY A 41 -1.22 -11.37 1.25
C GLY A 41 -0.45 -10.19 0.67
N LEU A 42 -1.09 -9.03 0.60
CA LEU A 42 -0.53 -7.80 0.04
C LEU A 42 -0.25 -6.78 1.15
N ALA A 43 1.00 -6.34 1.29
CA ALA A 43 1.37 -5.23 2.15
C ALA A 43 1.38 -3.92 1.35
N LEU A 44 0.72 -2.90 1.90
CA LEU A 44 0.70 -1.53 1.38
C LEU A 44 1.42 -0.63 2.37
N THR A 45 2.37 0.17 1.90
CA THR A 45 3.14 1.09 2.74
C THR A 45 3.23 2.47 2.09
N ALA A 46 3.05 3.54 2.86
CA ALA A 46 3.30 4.91 2.43
C ALA A 46 3.96 5.72 3.55
N THR A 47 4.70 6.77 3.17
CA THR A 47 5.43 7.62 4.12
C THR A 47 5.70 9.01 3.56
N ASN A 48 5.79 9.99 4.44
CA ASN A 48 6.28 11.34 4.15
C ASN A 48 7.59 11.68 4.88
N LEU A 49 8.32 10.66 5.36
CA LEU A 49 9.55 10.74 6.19
C LEU A 49 9.35 11.17 7.66
N GLU A 50 8.13 11.56 8.05
CA GLU A 50 7.79 11.81 9.46
C GLU A 50 6.88 10.71 10.00
N ILE A 51 5.91 10.28 9.19
CA ILE A 51 4.93 9.25 9.52
C ILE A 51 4.93 8.21 8.41
N GLY A 52 5.01 6.94 8.81
CA GLY A 52 4.80 5.79 7.93
C GLY A 52 3.55 5.01 8.34
N ILE A 53 2.73 4.62 7.36
CA ILE A 53 1.58 3.73 7.58
C ILE A 53 1.77 2.47 6.74
N ARG A 54 1.65 1.31 7.39
CA ARG A 54 1.67 0.00 6.75
C ARG A 54 0.37 -0.75 7.01
N LYS A 55 -0.21 -1.35 5.98
CA LYS A 55 -1.43 -2.15 6.08
C LYS A 55 -1.31 -3.45 5.30
N LEU A 56 -1.67 -4.56 5.95
CA LEU A 56 -1.80 -5.86 5.31
C LEU A 56 -3.22 -6.06 4.79
N VAL A 57 -3.33 -6.55 3.57
CA VAL A 57 -4.57 -6.88 2.87
C VAL A 57 -4.55 -8.37 2.55
N PRO A 58 -5.53 -9.16 3.03
CA PRO A 58 -5.69 -10.54 2.60
C PRO A 58 -5.87 -10.60 1.08
N ALA A 59 -4.97 -11.31 0.41
CA ALA A 59 -4.93 -11.40 -1.03
C ALA A 59 -4.31 -12.73 -1.47
N GLU A 60 -4.78 -13.26 -2.59
CA GLU A 60 -4.16 -14.38 -3.26
C GLU A 60 -3.02 -13.85 -4.14
N VAL A 61 -1.81 -14.37 -3.94
CA VAL A 61 -0.63 -13.99 -4.69
C VAL A 61 -0.24 -15.14 -5.59
N ALA A 62 -0.19 -14.89 -6.90
CA ALA A 62 0.37 -15.82 -7.87
C ALA A 62 1.83 -15.46 -8.16
N ALA A 63 2.70 -16.46 -8.01
CA ALA A 63 4.05 -16.41 -8.55
C ALA A 63 3.94 -16.69 -10.06
N GLU A 64 4.34 -15.73 -10.87
CA GLU A 64 4.51 -15.88 -12.31
C GLU A 64 5.97 -15.60 -12.63
#